data_AF-A0A529IDA5-F1
#
_entry.id   AF-A0A529IDA5-F1
#
_cell.length_a   1.000
_cell.length_b   1.000
_cell.length_c   1.000
_cell.angle_alpha   90.00
_cell.angle_beta   90.00
_cell.angle_gamma   90.00
#
_symmetry.space_group_name_H-M   'P 1'
#
loop_
_entity.id
_entity.type
_entity.pdbx_description
1 polymer ?
#
loop_
_entity_poly.entity_id
_entity_poly.type
_entity_poly.pdbx_seq_one_letter_code
_entity_poly.pdbx_strand_id
1 'polypeptide(L)'
;MLTRPPTVPTNPLDRLTGAGLAWGEGTYARFAAPIGAIALALYILLTAATAWIMPDANWDMLPYLAVAEEGTYPDPQALHDYAYSTVKAG
;
A
#
# COMPACT_ATOMS: atom_id res chain seq x y z
N MET A 1 43.54 25.77 12.15
CA MET A 1 42.89 24.77 11.27
C MET A 1 43.44 23.41 11.64
N LEU A 2 42.66 22.60 12.36
CA LEU A 2 43.08 21.28 12.83
C LEU A 2 42.37 20.21 11.99
N THR A 3 42.90 19.94 10.79
CA THR A 3 42.49 18.79 10.00
C THR A 3 43.09 17.54 10.63
N ARG A 4 42.26 16.73 11.30
CA ARG A 4 42.67 15.39 11.73
C ARG A 4 43.08 14.61 10.46
N PRO A 5 44.30 14.08 10.37
CA PRO A 5 44.72 13.28 9.22
C PRO A 5 43.80 12.05 9.10
N PRO A 6 43.49 11.59 7.88
CA PRO A 6 42.64 10.42 7.70
C PRO A 6 43.32 9.21 8.36
N THR A 7 42.75 8.74 9.46
CA THR A 7 43.21 7.54 10.15
C THR A 7 42.84 6.34 9.28
N VAL A 8 43.81 5.84 8.49
CA VAL A 8 43.64 4.58 7.78
C VAL A 8 43.61 3.47 8.84
N PRO A 9 42.55 2.64 8.90
CA PRO A 9 42.47 1.58 9.90
C PRO A 9 43.69 0.67 9.76
N THR A 10 44.47 0.54 10.83
CA THR A 10 45.72 -0.23 10.84
C THR A 10 45.48 -1.71 11.10
N ASN A 11 44.35 -2.02 11.77
CA ASN A 11 43.93 -3.37 12.10
C ASN A 11 43.19 -4.02 10.92
N PRO A 12 43.57 -5.22 10.47
CA PRO A 12 42.85 -5.95 9.42
C PRO A 12 41.39 -6.26 9.80
N LEU A 13 41.08 -6.44 11.09
CA LEU A 13 39.71 -6.63 11.55
C LEU A 13 38.86 -5.39 11.31
N ASP A 14 39.37 -4.19 11.61
CA ASP A 14 38.65 -2.92 11.39
C ASP A 14 38.39 -2.64 9.90
N ARG A 15 39.29 -3.09 9.02
CA ARG A 15 39.08 -3.01 7.57
C ARG A 15 38.01 -3.99 7.10
N LEU A 16 37.98 -5.19 7.65
CA LEU A 16 36.98 -6.20 7.31
C LEU A 16 35.59 -5.80 7.81
N THR A 17 35.48 -5.27 9.04
CA THR A 17 34.21 -4.72 9.54
C THR A 17 33.77 -3.50 8.73
N GLY A 18 34.66 -2.57 8.43
CA GLY A 18 34.34 -1.40 7.59
C GLY A 18 33.87 -1.78 6.18
N ALA A 19 34.55 -2.74 5.54
CA ALA A 19 34.16 -3.26 4.23
C ALA A 19 32.82 -4.01 4.27
N GLY A 20 32.58 -4.80 5.32
CA GLY A 20 31.31 -5.50 5.52
C GLY A 20 30.13 -4.56 5.75
N LEU A 21 30.32 -3.53 6.56
CA LEU A 21 29.33 -2.47 6.79
C LEU A 21 29.04 -1.69 5.51
N ALA A 22 30.07 -1.24 4.78
CA ALA A 22 29.88 -0.51 3.53
C ALA A 22 29.18 -1.36 2.45
N TRP A 23 29.46 -2.66 2.39
CA TRP A 23 28.76 -3.58 1.51
C TRP A 23 27.28 -3.76 1.91
N GLY A 24 27.01 -3.92 3.20
CA GLY A 24 25.65 -4.02 3.74
C GLY A 24 24.84 -2.74 3.52
N GLU A 25 25.41 -1.57 3.82
CA GLU A 25 24.81 -0.26 3.60
C GLU A 25 24.55 0.01 2.12
N GLY A 26 25.53 -0.28 1.25
CA GLY A 26 25.39 -0.09 -0.20
C GLY A 26 24.35 -1.03 -0.81
N THR A 27 24.28 -2.27 -0.35
CA THR A 27 23.28 -3.24 -0.81
C THR A 27 21.89 -2.87 -0.31
N TYR A 28 21.76 -2.52 0.97
CA TYR A 28 20.49 -2.05 1.54
C TYR A 28 20.01 -0.77 0.84
N ALA A 29 20.87 0.24 0.67
CA ALA A 29 20.51 1.48 0.01
C ALA A 29 20.03 1.26 -1.44
N ARG A 30 20.62 0.29 -2.15
CA ARG A 30 20.22 -0.08 -3.51
C ARG A 30 18.83 -0.71 -3.57
N PHE A 31 18.48 -1.53 -2.59
CA PHE A 31 17.22 -2.30 -2.59
C PHE A 31 16.12 -1.71 -1.73
N ALA A 32 16.41 -0.77 -0.83
CA ALA A 32 15.42 -0.15 0.05
C ALA A 32 14.28 0.49 -0.73
N ALA A 33 14.60 1.28 -1.76
CA ALA A 33 13.60 1.92 -2.61
C ALA A 33 12.70 0.93 -3.38
N PRO A 34 13.23 -0.06 -4.15
CA PRO A 34 12.37 -1.02 -4.84
C PRO A 34 11.59 -1.91 -3.87
N ILE A 35 12.14 -2.31 -2.72
CA ILE A 35 11.41 -3.06 -1.70
C ILE A 35 10.23 -2.24 -1.18
N GLY A 36 10.45 -0.97 -0.84
CA GLY A 36 9.39 -0.07 -0.39
C GLY A 36 8.30 0.13 -1.45
N ALA A 37 8.69 0.30 -2.71
CA ALA A 37 7.76 0.43 -3.82
C ALA A 37 6.90 -0.83 -4.01
N ILE A 38 7.52 -2.01 -3.95
CA ILE A 38 6.79 -3.29 -4.04
C ILE A 38 5.84 -3.46 -2.86
N ALA A 39 6.29 -3.18 -1.64
CA ALA A 39 5.44 -3.27 -0.44
C ALA A 39 4.23 -2.34 -0.52
N LEU A 40 4.44 -1.09 -0.97
CA LEU A 40 3.37 -0.12 -1.17
C LEU A 40 2.40 -0.57 -2.27
N ALA A 41 2.92 -1.05 -3.41
CA ALA A 41 2.09 -1.54 -4.50
C ALA A 41 1.24 -2.74 -4.04
N LEU A 42 1.83 -3.69 -3.32
CA LEU A 42 1.11 -4.83 -2.77
C LEU A 42 0.03 -4.39 -1.77
N TYR A 43 0.34 -3.43 -0.89
CA TYR A 43 -0.65 -2.88 0.04
C TYR A 43 -1.85 -2.27 -0.70
N ILE A 44 -1.60 -1.47 -1.74
CA ILE A 44 -2.65 -0.85 -2.55
C ILE A 44 -3.49 -1.92 -3.25
N LEU A 45 -2.84 -2.90 -3.87
CA LEU A 45 -3.52 -4.00 -4.57
C LEU A 45 -4.38 -4.83 -3.62
N LEU A 46 -3.87 -5.16 -2.43
CA LEU A 46 -4.63 -5.87 -1.40
C LEU A 46 -5.82 -5.05 -0.89
N THR A 47 -5.63 -3.74 -0.71
CA THR A 47 -6.71 -2.83 -0.29
C THR A 47 -7.81 -2.78 -1.36
N ALA A 48 -7.44 -2.61 -2.63
CA ALA A 48 -8.38 -2.61 -3.74
C ALA A 48 -9.10 -3.96 -3.89
N ALA A 49 -8.38 -5.08 -3.77
CA ALA A 49 -8.96 -6.42 -3.80
C ALA A 49 -9.96 -6.64 -2.66
N THR A 50 -9.62 -6.18 -1.45
CA THR A 50 -10.52 -6.25 -0.30
C THR A 50 -11.79 -5.45 -0.54
N ALA A 51 -11.67 -4.20 -1.00
CA ALA A 51 -12.83 -3.35 -1.30
C ALA A 51 -13.73 -3.93 -2.40
N TRP A 52 -13.15 -4.67 -3.36
CA TRP A 52 -13.91 -5.33 -4.42
C TRP A 52 -14.64 -6.59 -3.94
N ILE A 53 -13.99 -7.43 -3.13
CA ILE A 53 -14.53 -8.73 -2.70
C ILE A 53 -15.47 -8.58 -1.51
N MET A 54 -15.21 -7.60 -0.64
CA MET A 54 -15.97 -7.32 0.57
C MET A 54 -16.46 -5.86 0.53
N PRO A 55 -17.38 -5.52 -0.39
CA PRO A 55 -17.98 -4.20 -0.41
C PRO A 55 -18.82 -4.01 0.85
N ASP A 56 -18.43 -3.06 1.69
CA ASP A 56 -19.19 -2.63 2.86
C ASP A 56 -20.00 -1.39 2.47
N ALA A 57 -21.27 -1.60 2.12
CA ALA A 57 -22.15 -0.55 1.62
C ALA A 57 -22.77 0.21 2.78
N ASN A 58 -22.25 1.39 3.07
CA ASN A 58 -22.77 2.23 4.14
C ASN A 58 -24.03 3.01 3.71
N TRP A 59 -24.75 3.59 4.68
CA TRP A 59 -26.04 4.27 4.46
C TRP A 59 -25.99 5.47 3.50
N ASP A 60 -24.85 6.14 3.40
CA ASP A 60 -24.62 7.21 2.44
C ASP A 60 -24.43 6.70 1.00
N MET A 61 -24.20 5.40 0.81
CA MET A 61 -24.01 4.80 -0.50
C MET A 61 -25.32 4.51 -1.26
N LEU A 62 -26.48 4.56 -0.60
CA LEU A 62 -27.77 4.24 -1.20
C LEU A 62 -28.06 5.01 -2.51
N PRO A 63 -27.84 6.34 -2.59
CA PRO A 63 -28.06 7.07 -3.84
C PRO A 63 -27.11 6.64 -4.96
N TYR A 64 -25.86 6.29 -4.63
CA TYR A 64 -24.88 5.86 -5.62
C TYR A 64 -25.22 4.49 -6.20
N LEU A 65 -25.69 3.56 -5.36
CA LEU A 65 -26.18 2.25 -5.80
C LEU A 65 -27.42 2.39 -6.69
N ALA A 66 -28.36 3.26 -6.32
CA ALA A 66 -29.56 3.51 -7.12
C ALA A 66 -29.21 4.12 -8.48
N VAL A 67 -28.29 5.09 -8.54
CA VAL A 67 -27.86 5.69 -9.82
C VAL A 67 -27.10 4.68 -10.70
N ALA A 68 -26.26 3.83 -10.10
CA ALA A 68 -25.49 2.83 -10.84
C ALA A 68 -26.39 1.78 -11.54
N GLU A 69 -27.55 1.48 -10.96
CA GLU A 69 -28.46 0.43 -11.43
C GLU A 69 -29.79 0.95 -11.98
N GLU A 70 -29.91 2.27 -12.21
CA GLU A 70 -31.15 2.90 -12.69
C GLU A 70 -31.62 2.31 -14.03
N GLY A 71 -30.69 1.89 -14.89
CA GLY A 71 -30.99 1.25 -16.17
C GLY A 71 -31.31 -0.25 -16.09
N THR A 72 -31.08 -0.88 -14.93
CA THR A 72 -31.24 -2.32 -14.72
C THR A 72 -32.63 -2.67 -14.19
N TYR A 73 -33.22 -1.80 -13.36
CA TYR A 73 -34.50 -2.03 -12.71
C TYR A 73 -35.66 -1.29 -13.40
N PRO A 74 -36.83 -1.93 -13.59
CA PRO A 74 -37.91 -1.40 -14.42
C PRO A 74 -38.73 -0.28 -13.75
N ASP A 75 -38.69 -0.18 -12.43
CA ASP A 75 -39.44 0.81 -11.67
C ASP A 75 -38.68 1.30 -10.42
N PRO A 76 -39.04 2.48 -9.88
CA PRO A 76 -38.34 3.07 -8.74
C PRO A 76 -38.40 2.24 -7.45
N GLN A 77 -39.45 1.43 -7.27
CA GLN A 77 -39.58 0.62 -6.07
C GLN A 77 -38.61 -0.56 -6.12
N ALA A 78 -38.51 -1.26 -7.25
CA ALA A 78 -37.54 -2.32 -7.45
C ALA A 78 -36.09 -1.82 -7.29
N LEU A 79 -35.80 -0.61 -7.80
CA LEU A 79 -34.50 0.04 -7.63
C LEU A 79 -34.22 0.38 -6.15
N HIS A 80 -35.21 0.91 -5.44
CA HIS A 80 -35.10 1.22 -4.02
C HIS A 80 -34.87 -0.04 -3.19
N ASP A 81 -35.64 -1.10 -3.43
CA ASP A 81 -35.55 -2.36 -2.72
C ASP A 81 -34.17 -3.00 -2.91
N TYR A 82 -33.61 -2.94 -4.13
CA TYR A 82 -32.24 -3.35 -4.40
C TYR A 82 -31.20 -2.52 -3.62
N ALA A 83 -31.24 -1.20 -3.75
CA ALA A 83 -30.24 -0.32 -3.14
C ALA A 83 -30.30 -0.40 -1.60
N TYR A 84 -31.50 -0.42 -1.04
CA TYR A 84 -31.72 -0.54 0.41
C TYR A 84 -31.31 -1.90 0.95
N SER A 85 -31.66 -3.00 0.26
CA SER A 85 -31.26 -4.34 0.71
C SER A 85 -29.75 -4.56 0.65
N THR A 86 -29.06 -3.95 -0.33
CA THR A 86 -27.60 -3.99 -0.44
C THR A 86 -26.93 -3.29 0.74
N VAL A 87 -27.39 -2.09 1.11
CA VAL A 87 -26.90 -1.35 2.29
C VAL A 87 -27.23 -2.06 3.59
N LYS A 88 -28.44 -2.64 3.72
CA LYS A 88 -28.86 -3.37 4.92
C LYS A 88 -28.04 -4.66 5.16
N ALA A 89 -27.48 -5.23 4.09
CA ALA A 89 -26.71 -6.47 4.16
C ALA A 89 -25.24 -6.27 4.54
N GLY A 90 -24.71 -5.05 4.41
CA GLY A 90 -23.43 -4.63 4.99
C GLY A 90 -23.55 -4.43 6.50
#